data_AF-A0A9D1GR92-F1
#
_entry.id   AF-A0A9D1GR92-F1
#
_cell.length_a   1.000
_cell.length_b   1.000
_cell.length_c   1.000
_cell.angle_alpha   90.00
_cell.angle_beta   90.00
_cell.angle_gamma   90.00
#
_symmetry.space_group_name_H-M   'P 1'
#
loop_
_entity.id
_entity.type
_entity.pdbx_description
1 polymer ?
#
loop_
_entity_poly.entity_id
_entity_poly.type
_entity_poly.pdbx_seq_one_letter_code
_entity_poly.pdbx_strand_id
1 'polypeptide(L)'
;MKNDQTQERKKPSYRSILKIKFDHFWKNLKNKTVLSFAKYVIVLTALLHLVLSSIHIEALFQLETQLCGLWMFFFILLGLVCLFNAIRNTKGKISTTIFSILMLLLTCAAGVALMTYYFKGLAEQPNIQTGSIIKAIVLSIVMIVFYAVGGVLTVIGMIKNIPHNKKIIEQNE
;
A
#
# COMPACT_ATOMS: atom_id res chain seq x y z
N MET A 1 45.69 44.98 -8.63
CA MET A 1 45.69 43.65 -9.26
C MET A 1 44.42 42.94 -8.86
N LYS A 2 43.69 42.46 -9.86
CA LYS A 2 42.34 41.88 -9.83
C LYS A 2 42.35 40.53 -9.10
N ASN A 3 41.32 40.24 -8.30
CA ASN A 3 40.75 38.90 -8.22
C ASN A 3 39.33 38.96 -7.63
N ASP A 4 38.39 39.15 -8.55
CA ASP A 4 37.01 38.69 -8.45
C ASP A 4 37.00 37.19 -8.15
N GLN A 5 36.45 36.80 -7.00
CA GLN A 5 35.94 35.46 -6.79
C GLN A 5 34.46 35.59 -6.51
N THR A 6 33.72 35.55 -7.60
CA THR A 6 32.27 35.40 -7.67
C THR A 6 31.86 34.21 -6.78
N GLN A 7 31.29 34.49 -5.61
CA GLN A 7 30.62 33.46 -4.81
C GLN A 7 29.42 32.95 -5.62
N GLU A 8 29.60 31.83 -6.31
CA GLU A 8 28.49 31.04 -6.82
C GLU A 8 27.57 30.67 -5.66
N ARG A 9 26.45 31.40 -5.54
CA ARG A 9 25.31 31.02 -4.70
C ARG A 9 24.73 29.72 -5.28
N LYS A 10 25.24 28.56 -4.81
CA LYS A 10 24.65 27.24 -5.09
C LYS A 10 23.16 27.26 -4.75
N LYS A 11 22.31 27.29 -5.78
CA LYS A 11 20.85 27.13 -5.63
C LYS A 11 20.58 25.83 -4.86
N PRO A 12 19.72 25.84 -3.83
CA PRO A 12 19.35 24.61 -3.15
C PRO A 12 18.70 23.66 -4.16
N SER A 13 19.33 22.51 -4.35
CA SER A 13 18.86 21.44 -5.22
C SER A 13 17.43 21.06 -4.81
N TYR A 14 16.50 21.00 -5.76
CA TYR A 14 15.08 20.69 -5.50
C TYR A 14 14.90 19.39 -4.68
N ARG A 15 15.85 18.45 -4.81
CA ARG A 15 15.95 17.21 -4.05
C ARG A 15 16.14 17.42 -2.54
N SER A 16 16.86 18.47 -2.11
CA SER A 16 17.05 18.78 -0.70
C SER A 16 15.81 19.42 -0.08
N ILE A 17 15.09 20.27 -0.82
CA ILE A 17 13.82 20.85 -0.38
C ILE A 17 12.76 19.76 -0.24
N LEU A 18 12.72 18.81 -1.19
CA LEU A 18 11.81 17.66 -1.13
C LEU A 18 12.15 16.76 0.06
N LYS A 19 13.44 16.47 0.32
CA LYS A 19 13.88 15.73 1.51
C LYS A 19 13.51 16.44 2.81
N ILE A 20 13.73 17.75 2.92
CA ILE A 20 13.40 18.50 4.14
C ILE A 20 11.88 18.51 4.39
N LYS A 21 11.08 18.67 3.34
CA LYS A 21 9.61 18.63 3.45
C LYS A 21 9.10 17.22 3.75
N PHE A 22 9.75 16.20 3.19
CA PHE A 22 9.47 14.78 3.43
C PHE A 22 9.87 14.37 4.85
N ASP A 23 11.04 14.78 5.33
CA ASP A 23 11.52 14.52 6.68
C ASP A 23 10.65 15.27 7.71
N HIS A 24 10.25 16.51 7.43
CA HIS A 24 9.31 17.25 8.27
C HIS A 24 7.91 16.62 8.27
N PHE A 25 7.46 16.07 7.14
CA PHE A 25 6.24 15.27 7.05
C PHE A 25 6.34 13.97 7.87
N TRP A 26 7.46 13.24 7.78
CA TRP A 26 7.77 12.07 8.62
C TRP A 26 7.88 12.39 10.11
N LYS A 27 8.43 13.56 10.45
CA LYS A 27 8.55 14.03 11.83
C LYS A 27 7.20 14.44 12.42
N ASN A 28 6.33 15.08 11.63
CA ASN A 28 4.95 15.36 12.01
C ASN A 28 4.08 14.09 12.11
N LEU A 29 4.39 13.06 11.31
CA LEU A 29 3.77 11.75 11.43
C LEU A 29 4.18 11.03 12.71
N LYS A 30 5.40 11.26 13.21
CA LYS A 30 5.90 10.68 14.47
C LYS A 30 5.10 11.15 15.70
N ASN A 31 4.43 12.30 15.62
CA ASN A 31 3.55 12.85 16.68
C ASN A 31 2.05 12.55 16.48
N LYS A 32 1.64 12.01 15.32
CA LYS A 32 0.29 11.46 15.13
C LYS A 32 0.27 9.98 15.48
N THR A 33 -0.88 9.48 15.94
CA THR A 33 -1.10 8.06 16.25
C THR A 33 -0.60 7.20 15.09
N VAL A 34 0.25 6.20 15.35
CA VAL A 34 0.82 5.24 14.36
C VAL A 34 -0.25 4.70 13.39
N LEU A 35 -1.48 4.60 13.88
CA LEU A 35 -2.69 4.23 13.15
C LEU A 35 -3.06 5.18 11.99
N SER A 36 -2.86 6.49 12.12
CA SER A 36 -3.08 7.45 11.03
C SER A 36 -2.06 7.25 9.91
N PHE A 37 -0.79 7.02 10.25
CA PHE A 37 0.23 6.73 9.24
C PHE A 37 -0.07 5.45 8.48
N ALA A 38 -0.45 4.38 9.20
CA ALA A 38 -0.86 3.11 8.60
C ALA A 38 -1.98 3.29 7.55
N LYS A 39 -3.00 4.11 7.88
CA LYS A 39 -4.10 4.42 6.95
C LYS A 39 -3.61 5.13 5.69
N TYR A 40 -2.73 6.12 5.81
CA TYR A 40 -2.18 6.81 4.64
C TYR A 40 -1.41 5.85 3.74
N VAL A 41 -0.62 4.94 4.31
CA VAL A 41 0.09 3.90 3.54
C VAL A 41 -0.90 3.01 2.79
N ILE A 42 -1.96 2.53 3.45
CA ILE A 42 -2.98 1.66 2.83
C ILE A 42 -3.74 2.39 1.72
N VAL A 43 -4.13 3.65 1.96
CA VAL A 43 -4.84 4.49 1.00
C VAL A 43 -3.99 4.72 -0.24
N LEU A 44 -2.73 5.14 -0.05
CA LEU A 44 -1.80 5.38 -1.15
C LEU A 44 -1.53 4.09 -1.93
N THR A 45 -1.32 2.98 -1.23
CA THR A 45 -1.12 1.65 -1.83
C THR A 45 -2.33 1.25 -2.67
N ALA A 46 -3.55 1.37 -2.15
CA ALA A 46 -4.75 1.00 -2.92
C ALA A 46 -5.00 1.89 -4.13
N LEU A 47 -4.69 3.19 -4.04
CA LEU A 47 -4.75 4.09 -5.21
C LEU A 47 -3.72 3.70 -6.27
N LEU A 48 -2.47 3.42 -5.86
CA LEU A 48 -1.43 2.93 -6.75
C LEU A 48 -1.84 1.59 -7.39
N HIS A 49 -2.43 0.69 -6.61
CA HIS A 49 -2.96 -0.58 -7.11
C HIS A 49 -3.95 -0.36 -8.27
N LEU A 50 -4.87 0.59 -8.09
CA LEU A 50 -5.90 0.88 -9.08
C LEU A 50 -5.30 1.49 -10.35
N VAL A 51 -4.37 2.43 -10.22
CA VAL A 51 -3.71 3.06 -11.38
C VAL A 51 -2.84 2.06 -12.15
N LEU A 52 -2.15 1.16 -11.43
CA LEU A 52 -1.28 0.14 -12.02
C LEU A 52 -2.03 -1.12 -12.48
N SER A 53 -3.34 -1.19 -12.25
CA SER A 53 -4.17 -2.34 -12.65
C SER A 53 -4.17 -2.60 -14.16
N SER A 54 -3.84 -1.59 -14.97
CA SER A 54 -3.65 -1.74 -16.42
C SER A 54 -2.63 -2.82 -16.77
N ILE A 55 -1.58 -2.99 -15.97
CA ILE A 55 -0.56 -4.03 -16.15
C ILE A 55 -1.17 -5.43 -15.94
N HIS A 56 -2.10 -5.56 -14.99
CA HIS A 56 -2.83 -6.81 -14.79
C HIS A 56 -3.81 -7.10 -15.93
N ILE A 57 -4.42 -6.07 -16.55
CA ILE A 57 -5.31 -6.24 -17.71
C ILE A 57 -4.53 -6.75 -18.92
N GLU A 58 -3.33 -6.20 -19.14
CA GLU A 58 -2.45 -6.63 -20.23
C GLU A 58 -2.04 -8.11 -20.08
N ALA A 59 -1.69 -8.54 -18.86
CA ALA A 59 -1.42 -9.95 -18.57
C ALA A 59 -2.68 -10.83 -18.73
N LEU A 60 -3.86 -10.32 -18.33
CA LEU A 60 -5.11 -11.06 -18.47
C LEU A 60 -5.44 -11.37 -19.94
N PHE A 61 -5.24 -10.39 -20.83
CA PHE A 61 -5.46 -10.58 -22.27
C PHE A 61 -4.55 -11.68 -22.85
N GLN A 62 -3.37 -11.87 -22.28
CA GLN A 62 -2.42 -12.89 -22.72
C GLN A 62 -2.72 -14.28 -22.16
N LEU A 63 -3.24 -14.40 -20.94
CA LEU A 63 -3.55 -15.70 -20.35
C LEU A 63 -4.93 -16.25 -20.76
N GLU A 64 -5.87 -15.38 -21.19
CA GLU A 64 -7.27 -15.69 -21.59
C GLU A 64 -8.02 -16.69 -20.68
N THR A 65 -7.64 -16.77 -19.40
CA THR A 65 -8.26 -17.67 -18.43
C THR A 65 -9.29 -16.92 -17.58
N GLN A 66 -10.54 -17.39 -17.61
CA GLN A 66 -11.65 -16.78 -16.85
C GLN A 66 -11.35 -16.70 -15.35
N LEU A 67 -10.68 -17.72 -14.78
CA LEU A 67 -10.28 -17.74 -13.37
C LEU A 67 -9.24 -16.67 -13.03
N CYS A 68 -8.27 -16.40 -13.93
CA CYS A 68 -7.27 -15.36 -13.71
C CYS A 68 -7.93 -13.97 -13.63
N GLY A 69 -8.87 -13.69 -14.53
CA GLY A 69 -9.62 -12.42 -14.53
C GLY A 69 -10.47 -12.24 -13.28
N LEU A 70 -11.09 -13.32 -12.79
CA LEU A 70 -11.86 -13.32 -11.56
C LEU A 70 -10.99 -12.96 -10.35
N TRP A 71 -9.85 -13.64 -10.16
CA TRP A 71 -8.95 -13.37 -9.04
C TRP A 71 -8.32 -11.98 -9.09
N MET A 72 -7.99 -11.50 -10.29
CA MET A 72 -7.52 -10.14 -10.50
C MET A 72 -8.56 -9.11 -10.05
N PHE A 73 -9.81 -9.30 -10.47
CA PHE A 73 -10.91 -8.43 -10.10
C PHE A 73 -11.15 -8.44 -8.59
N PHE A 74 -11.16 -9.62 -7.96
CA PHE A 74 -11.25 -9.74 -6.50
C PHE A 74 -10.10 -9.02 -5.79
N PHE A 75 -8.88 -9.12 -6.28
CA PHE A 75 -7.72 -8.46 -5.68
C PHE A 75 -7.85 -6.93 -5.70
N ILE A 76 -8.36 -6.36 -6.81
CA ILE A 76 -8.63 -4.92 -6.93
C ILE A 76 -9.79 -4.52 -6.00
N LEU A 77 -10.90 -5.27 -6.00
CA LEU A 77 -12.06 -4.98 -5.15
C LEU A 77 -11.70 -5.01 -3.67
N LEU A 78 -10.97 -6.02 -3.21
CA LEU A 78 -10.52 -6.11 -1.81
C LEU A 78 -9.57 -4.96 -1.46
N GLY A 79 -8.70 -4.55 -2.39
CA GLY A 79 -7.88 -3.34 -2.27
C GLY A 79 -8.70 -2.06 -2.10
N LEU A 80 -9.80 -1.92 -2.86
CA LEU A 80 -10.74 -0.79 -2.73
C LEU A 80 -11.54 -0.84 -1.42
N VAL A 81 -11.94 -2.03 -0.96
CA VAL A 81 -12.57 -2.18 0.37
C VAL A 81 -11.61 -1.73 1.48
N CYS A 82 -10.32 -2.07 1.38
CA CYS A 82 -9.28 -1.59 2.29
C CYS A 82 -9.15 -0.06 2.24
N LEU A 83 -9.19 0.55 1.05
CA LEU A 83 -9.17 2.00 0.85
C LEU A 83 -10.34 2.68 1.56
N PHE A 84 -11.58 2.25 1.27
CA PHE A 84 -12.77 2.84 1.88
C PHE A 84 -12.80 2.65 3.38
N ASN A 85 -12.38 1.49 3.89
CA ASN A 85 -12.33 1.26 5.32
C ASN A 85 -11.26 2.14 6.00
N ALA A 86 -10.11 2.36 5.37
CA ALA A 86 -9.07 3.25 5.87
C ALA A 86 -9.54 4.71 5.94
N ILE A 87 -10.27 5.19 4.93
CA ILE A 87 -10.84 6.55 4.89
C ILE A 87 -11.97 6.70 5.92
N ARG A 88 -12.88 5.72 5.99
CA ARG A 88 -14.03 5.72 6.91
C ARG A 88 -13.59 5.69 8.37
N ASN A 89 -12.48 5.02 8.69
CA ASN A 89 -12.02 4.83 10.06
C ASN A 89 -11.37 6.08 10.69
N THR A 90 -11.85 7.29 10.41
CA THR A 90 -11.33 8.54 11.00
C THR A 90 -11.45 8.57 12.54
N LYS A 91 -12.45 7.89 13.12
CA LYS A 91 -12.73 7.92 14.57
C LYS A 91 -11.99 6.87 15.42
N GLY A 92 -11.11 6.05 14.82
CA GLY A 92 -10.26 5.12 15.58
C GLY A 92 -11.00 4.03 16.36
N LYS A 93 -12.21 3.64 15.94
CA LYS A 93 -12.96 2.56 16.60
C LYS A 93 -12.22 1.23 16.46
N ILE A 94 -12.24 0.41 17.52
CA ILE A 94 -11.59 -0.90 17.54
C ILE A 94 -12.24 -1.87 16.54
N SER A 95 -13.58 -1.90 16.46
CA SER A 95 -14.32 -2.77 15.53
C SER A 95 -13.96 -2.54 14.05
N THR A 96 -13.85 -1.28 13.63
CA THR A 96 -13.47 -0.93 12.25
C THR A 96 -12.00 -1.22 11.94
N THR A 97 -11.15 -1.22 12.97
CA THR A 97 -9.72 -1.56 12.85
C THR A 97 -9.53 -3.07 12.67
N ILE A 98 -10.26 -3.89 13.43
CA ILE A 98 -10.28 -5.36 13.27
C ILE A 98 -10.76 -5.75 11.86
N PHE A 99 -11.86 -5.16 11.40
CA PHE A 99 -12.36 -5.38 10.05
C PHE A 99 -11.32 -4.99 8.98
N SER A 100 -10.54 -3.93 9.22
CA SER A 100 -9.46 -3.53 8.31
C SER A 100 -8.37 -4.59 8.19
N ILE A 101 -7.96 -5.17 9.32
CA ILE A 101 -6.94 -6.22 9.36
C ILE A 101 -7.44 -7.47 8.63
N LEU A 102 -8.70 -7.85 8.85
CA LEU A 102 -9.33 -8.98 8.16
C LEU A 102 -9.33 -8.78 6.64
N MET A 103 -9.75 -7.60 6.17
CA MET A 103 -9.76 -7.29 4.73
C MET A 103 -8.36 -7.21 4.13
N LEU A 104 -7.36 -6.76 4.89
CA LEU A 104 -5.96 -6.78 4.47
C LEU A 104 -5.44 -8.21 4.30
N LEU A 105 -5.75 -9.11 5.24
CA LEU A 105 -5.40 -10.53 5.11
C LEU A 105 -6.06 -11.17 3.88
N LEU A 106 -7.34 -10.88 3.65
CA LEU A 106 -8.06 -11.35 2.46
C LEU A 106 -7.44 -10.81 1.17
N THR A 107 -7.04 -9.54 1.16
CA THR A 107 -6.38 -8.90 0.01
C THR A 107 -5.04 -9.58 -0.28
N CYS A 108 -4.22 -9.85 0.73
CA CYS A 108 -2.96 -10.58 0.56
C CYS A 108 -3.19 -12.01 0.04
N ALA A 109 -4.17 -12.73 0.60
CA ALA A 109 -4.52 -14.08 0.15
C ALA A 109 -4.97 -14.10 -1.32
N ALA A 110 -5.81 -13.14 -1.73
CA ALA A 110 -6.24 -12.98 -3.12
C ALA A 110 -5.05 -12.65 -4.05
N GLY A 111 -4.12 -11.80 -3.61
CA GLY A 111 -2.91 -11.49 -4.36
C GLY A 111 -1.99 -12.70 -4.57
N VAL A 112 -1.81 -13.53 -3.53
CA VAL A 112 -1.05 -14.78 -3.63
C VAL A 112 -1.75 -15.77 -4.57
N ALA A 113 -3.06 -15.93 -4.45
CA ALA A 113 -3.83 -16.78 -5.35
C ALA A 113 -3.66 -16.33 -6.82
N LEU A 114 -3.80 -15.03 -7.10
CA LEU A 114 -3.58 -14.47 -8.44
C LEU A 114 -2.18 -14.79 -8.99
N MET A 115 -1.14 -14.66 -8.15
CA MET A 115 0.24 -14.99 -8.51
C MET A 115 0.41 -16.46 -8.92
N THR A 116 -0.27 -17.40 -8.24
CA THR A 116 -0.22 -18.82 -8.62
C THR A 116 -0.79 -19.06 -10.01
N TYR A 117 -1.85 -18.35 -10.40
CA TYR A 117 -2.41 -18.45 -11.75
C TYR A 117 -1.49 -17.84 -12.81
N TYR A 118 -0.81 -16.73 -12.51
CA TYR A 118 0.17 -16.16 -13.42
C TYR A 118 1.34 -17.11 -13.68
N PHE A 119 1.87 -17.78 -12.64
CA PHE A 119 2.92 -18.79 -12.84
C PHE A 119 2.42 -20.01 -13.61
N LYS A 120 1.20 -20.47 -13.30
CA LYS A 120 0.61 -21.60 -14.00
C LYS A 120 0.42 -21.30 -15.49
N GLY A 121 -0.08 -20.10 -15.83
CA GLY A 121 -0.24 -19.69 -17.23
C GLY A 121 1.09 -19.53 -17.97
N LEU A 122 2.16 -19.09 -17.30
CA LEU A 122 3.52 -19.08 -17.87
C LEU A 122 4.05 -20.48 -18.19
N ALA A 123 3.70 -21.48 -17.38
CA ALA A 123 4.16 -22.85 -17.56
C ALA A 123 3.41 -23.60 -18.68
N GLU A 124 2.13 -23.27 -18.91
CA GLU A 124 1.26 -24.00 -19.83
C GLU A 124 1.24 -23.44 -21.27
N GLN A 125 1.61 -22.17 -21.47
CA GLN A 125 1.54 -21.54 -22.80
C GLN A 125 2.93 -21.12 -23.33
N PRO A 126 3.49 -21.81 -24.33
CA PRO A 126 4.84 -21.55 -24.84
C PRO A 126 4.95 -20.32 -25.78
N ASN A 127 3.83 -19.71 -26.18
CA ASN A 127 3.79 -18.61 -27.16
C ASN A 127 3.43 -17.24 -26.55
N ILE A 128 3.45 -17.08 -25.23
CA ILE A 128 3.09 -15.81 -24.60
C ILE A 128 4.28 -14.84 -24.62
N GLN A 129 3.98 -13.56 -24.83
CA GLN A 129 4.86 -12.43 -24.56
C GLN A 129 5.15 -12.31 -23.05
N THR A 130 6.10 -13.12 -22.57
CA THR A 130 6.44 -13.35 -21.15
C THR A 130 6.66 -12.05 -20.36
N GLY A 131 7.06 -10.98 -21.03
CA GLY A 131 7.32 -9.67 -20.44
C GLY A 131 6.13 -9.05 -19.71
N SER A 132 4.90 -9.15 -20.23
CA SER A 132 3.74 -8.51 -19.59
C SER A 132 3.26 -9.28 -18.36
N ILE A 133 3.34 -10.62 -18.40
CA ILE A 133 3.02 -11.46 -17.24
C ILE A 133 4.05 -11.27 -16.12
N ILE A 134 5.34 -11.21 -16.44
CA ILE A 134 6.39 -10.96 -15.44
C ILE A 134 6.18 -9.61 -14.76
N LYS A 135 5.83 -8.56 -15.52
CA LYS A 135 5.48 -7.25 -14.93
C LYS A 135 4.29 -7.36 -13.98
N ALA A 136 3.25 -8.09 -14.34
CA ALA A 136 2.08 -8.31 -13.49
C ALA A 136 2.43 -9.09 -12.21
N ILE A 137 3.28 -10.12 -12.29
CA ILE A 137 3.77 -10.86 -11.11
C ILE A 137 4.55 -9.94 -10.17
N VAL A 138 5.51 -9.17 -10.71
CA VAL A 138 6.31 -8.23 -9.92
C VAL A 138 5.41 -7.19 -9.26
N LEU A 139 4.43 -6.65 -9.99
CA LEU A 139 3.45 -5.73 -9.45
C LEU A 139 2.67 -6.37 -8.29
N SER A 140 2.12 -7.58 -8.46
CA SER A 140 1.41 -8.31 -7.41
C SER A 140 2.26 -8.46 -6.15
N ILE A 141 3.52 -8.89 -6.28
CA ILE A 141 4.44 -9.05 -5.14
C ILE A 141 4.62 -7.72 -4.40
N VAL A 142 4.91 -6.65 -5.15
CA VAL A 142 5.10 -5.31 -4.58
C VAL A 142 3.84 -4.87 -3.83
N MET A 143 2.67 -5.02 -4.42
CA MET A 143 1.40 -4.64 -3.78
C MET A 143 1.13 -5.45 -2.51
N ILE A 144 1.35 -6.77 -2.53
CA ILE A 144 1.20 -7.63 -1.35
C ILE A 144 2.11 -7.18 -0.22
N VAL A 145 3.38 -6.85 -0.52
CA VAL A 145 4.33 -6.35 0.50
C VAL A 145 3.83 -5.03 1.10
N PHE A 146 3.38 -4.08 0.28
CA PHE A 146 2.86 -2.81 0.80
C PHE A 146 1.60 -3.00 1.66
N TYR A 147 0.69 -3.89 1.26
CA TYR A 147 -0.48 -4.23 2.08
C TYR A 147 -0.08 -4.91 3.40
N ALA A 148 0.88 -5.84 3.37
CA ALA A 148 1.39 -6.49 4.56
C ALA A 148 2.02 -5.48 5.53
N VAL A 149 2.84 -4.56 5.03
CA VAL A 149 3.43 -3.46 5.82
C VAL A 149 2.33 -2.58 6.43
N GLY A 150 1.33 -2.19 5.64
CA GLY A 150 0.18 -1.43 6.13
C GLY A 150 -0.60 -2.17 7.23
N GLY A 151 -0.76 -3.48 7.10
CA GLY A 151 -1.36 -4.36 8.10
C GLY A 151 -0.58 -4.39 9.41
N VAL A 152 0.74 -4.63 9.35
CA VAL A 152 1.61 -4.66 10.54
C VAL A 152 1.58 -3.31 11.27
N LEU A 153 1.66 -2.20 10.54
CA LEU A 153 1.54 -0.86 11.12
C LEU A 153 0.18 -0.63 11.80
N THR A 154 -0.90 -1.17 11.21
CA THR A 154 -2.25 -1.09 11.78
C THR A 154 -2.35 -1.89 13.08
N VAL A 155 -1.76 -3.09 13.15
CA VAL A 155 -1.71 -3.93 14.35
C VAL A 155 -0.91 -3.24 15.46
N ILE A 156 0.27 -2.71 15.17
CA ILE A 156 1.09 -1.97 16.15
C ILE A 156 0.32 -0.73 16.66
N GLY A 157 -0.34 0.00 15.75
CA GLY A 157 -1.18 1.14 16.09
C GLY A 157 -2.36 0.76 17.00
N MET A 158 -2.95 -0.42 16.78
CA MET A 158 -4.02 -0.95 17.63
C MET A 158 -3.51 -1.31 19.02
N ILE A 159 -2.42 -2.09 19.14
CA ILE A 159 -1.83 -2.50 20.42
C ILE A 159 -1.47 -1.28 21.27
N LYS A 160 -0.88 -0.24 20.66
CA LYS A 160 -0.50 0.99 21.37
C LYS A 160 -1.69 1.82 21.84
N ASN A 161 -2.85 1.71 21.19
CA ASN A 161 -4.06 2.44 21.55
C ASN A 161 -4.94 1.73 22.61
N ILE A 162 -4.81 0.41 22.77
CA ILE A 162 -5.52 -0.36 23.81
C ILE A 162 -5.29 0.19 25.25
N PRO A 163 -4.05 0.46 25.71
CA PRO A 163 -3.82 0.94 27.07
C PRO A 163 -4.35 2.36 27.30
N HIS A 164 -4.46 3.18 26.25
CA HIS A 164 -5.00 4.54 26.37
C HIS A 164 -6.52 4.53 26.56
N ASN A 165 -7.23 3.59 25.90
CA ASN A 165 -8.68 3.45 26.03
C ASN A 165 -9.09 2.87 27.38
N LYS A 166 -8.28 1.97 27.98
CA LYS A 166 -8.53 1.39 29.32
C LYS A 166 -8.52 2.47 30.42
N LYS A 167 -7.60 3.43 30.35
CA LYS A 167 -7.53 4.54 31.33
C LYS A 167 -8.73 5.49 31.28
N ILE A 168 -9.37 5.67 30.11
CA ILE A 168 -10.54 6.54 29.98
C ILE A 168 -11.79 5.83 30.56
N ILE A 169 -11.84 4.50 30.48
CA ILE A 169 -12.94 3.71 31.07
C ILE A 169 -12.81 3.69 32.60
N GLU A 170 -11.61 3.46 33.15
CA GLU A 170 -11.36 3.51 34.61
C GLU A 170 -11.49 4.91 35.24
N GLN A 171 -11.52 5.99 34.45
CA GLN A 171 -11.76 7.36 34.95
C GLN A 171 -13.22 7.84 34.81
N ASN A 172 -14.08 7.05 34.15
CA ASN A 172 -15.52 7.34 34.02
C ASN A 172 -16.39 6.30 34.76
N GLU A 173 -15.76 5.46 35.60
CA GLU A 173 -16.38 4.58 36.60
C GLU A 173 -16.06 5.14 37.99
#